data_AF-A0A6P0XJF3-F1
#
_entry.id   AF-A0A6P0XJF3-F1
#
_cell.length_a   1.000
_cell.length_b   1.000
_cell.length_c   1.000
_cell.angle_alpha   90.00
_cell.angle_beta   90.00
_cell.angle_gamma   90.00
#
_symmetry.space_group_name_H-M   'P 1'
#
loop_
_entity.id
_entity.type
_entity.pdbx_description
1 polymer ?
#
loop_
_entity_poly.entity_id
_entity_poly.type
_entity_poly.pdbx_seq_one_letter_code
_entity_poly.pdbx_strand_id
1 'polypeptide(L)'
;ARIHAKIKDSRLDYTHKLTYVANPTAPLQLTRENQTIVVEDLAVKNMVKNHKLARAISDANWGELVRQLEYKAEWYGRELIKIDRYFPSSSFRGAALTKRCSNCGHVVEKLPLNIREWDCPECGSHHDRDINATINILAAGLAVSVCGATVRPSGSKSRLCGC
;
A
#
# COMPACT_ATOMS: atom_id res chain seq x y z
N ALA A 1 -20.34 -25.79 6.31
CA ALA A 1 -18.97 -25.68 6.86
C ALA A 1 -17.85 -25.86 5.80
N ARG A 2 -17.80 -26.97 5.03
CA ARG A 2 -16.72 -27.26 4.05
C ARG A 2 -16.51 -26.21 2.94
N ILE A 3 -17.58 -25.58 2.43
CA ILE A 3 -17.49 -24.59 1.35
C ILE A 3 -16.81 -23.29 1.82
N HIS A 4 -17.12 -22.83 3.04
CA HIS A 4 -16.48 -21.64 3.62
C HIS A 4 -14.99 -21.86 3.89
N ALA A 5 -14.60 -23.08 4.32
CA ALA A 5 -13.20 -23.45 4.47
C ALA A 5 -12.44 -23.41 3.13
N LYS A 6 -13.01 -24.02 2.08
CA LYS A 6 -12.42 -24.00 0.73
C LYS A 6 -12.21 -22.58 0.20
N ILE A 7 -13.21 -21.70 0.35
CA ILE A 7 -13.10 -20.29 -0.07
C ILE A 7 -12.00 -19.57 0.70
N LYS A 8 -11.93 -19.79 2.02
CA LYS A 8 -10.88 -19.23 2.88
C LYS A 8 -9.49 -19.69 2.42
N ASP A 9 -9.32 -21.00 2.20
CA ASP A 9 -8.04 -21.58 1.80
C ASP A 9 -7.61 -21.10 0.41
N SER A 10 -8.54 -20.97 -0.55
CA SER A 10 -8.24 -20.39 -1.86
C SER A 10 -7.81 -18.92 -1.78
N ARG A 11 -8.43 -18.12 -0.90
CA ARG A 11 -8.02 -16.71 -0.68
C ARG A 11 -6.64 -16.61 -0.03
N LEU A 12 -6.37 -17.47 0.95
CA LEU A 12 -5.06 -17.56 1.59
C LEU A 12 -4.00 -17.99 0.59
N ASP A 13 -4.25 -19.02 -0.21
CA ASP A 13 -3.34 -19.50 -1.26
C ASP A 13 -3.04 -18.40 -2.30
N TYR A 14 -4.07 -17.68 -2.76
CA TYR A 14 -3.89 -16.54 -3.66
C TYR A 14 -3.00 -15.46 -3.03
N THR A 15 -3.29 -15.07 -1.78
CA THR A 15 -2.51 -14.05 -1.07
C THR A 15 -1.08 -14.51 -0.82
N HIS A 16 -0.91 -15.79 -0.49
CA HIS A 16 0.40 -16.41 -0.34
C HIS A 16 1.17 -16.36 -1.66
N LYS A 17 0.56 -16.76 -2.78
CA LYS A 17 1.21 -16.71 -4.11
C LYS A 17 1.58 -15.30 -4.53
N LEU A 18 0.76 -14.29 -4.21
CA LEU A 18 1.07 -12.89 -4.49
C LEU A 18 2.25 -12.35 -3.68
N THR A 19 2.46 -12.88 -2.47
CA THR A 19 3.48 -12.37 -1.52
C THR A 19 4.69 -13.28 -1.38
N TYR A 20 4.66 -14.50 -1.93
CA TYR A 20 5.64 -15.56 -1.69
C TYR A 20 6.67 -15.72 -2.82
N VAL A 21 7.85 -16.17 -2.37
CA VAL A 21 9.13 -16.25 -3.08
C VAL A 21 9.35 -17.54 -3.89
N ALA A 22 8.59 -18.63 -3.70
CA ALA A 22 8.89 -19.92 -4.37
C ALA A 22 7.85 -20.39 -5.40
N ASN A 23 6.99 -19.51 -5.93
CA ASN A 23 6.18 -19.86 -7.09
C ASN A 23 6.77 -19.24 -8.37
N PRO A 24 7.52 -20.00 -9.19
CA PRO A 24 8.06 -19.50 -10.46
C PRO A 24 6.99 -19.13 -11.50
N THR A 25 5.70 -19.33 -11.21
CA THR A 25 4.57 -18.99 -12.11
C THR A 25 3.70 -17.83 -11.63
N ALA A 26 4.00 -17.19 -10.50
CA ALA A 26 3.26 -16.02 -10.03
C ALA A 26 3.94 -14.71 -10.50
N PRO A 27 3.25 -13.83 -11.26
CA PRO A 27 3.87 -12.68 -11.93
C PRO A 27 4.32 -11.50 -11.01
N LEU A 28 4.14 -11.57 -9.69
CA LEU A 28 4.52 -10.48 -8.76
C LEU A 28 5.52 -10.96 -7.69
N GLN A 29 6.82 -10.79 -7.94
CA GLN A 29 7.92 -11.14 -7.03
C GLN A 29 8.27 -9.98 -6.06
N LEU A 30 7.28 -9.46 -5.32
CA LEU A 30 7.42 -8.18 -4.62
C LEU A 30 8.55 -8.11 -3.58
N THR A 31 8.80 -9.18 -2.83
CA THR A 31 9.79 -9.20 -1.74
C THR A 31 11.19 -9.61 -2.17
N ARG A 32 11.37 -10.28 -3.31
CA ARG A 32 12.70 -10.71 -3.76
C ARG A 32 13.38 -9.65 -4.60
N GLU A 33 12.65 -9.08 -5.56
CA GLU A 33 13.18 -8.13 -6.55
C GLU A 33 13.37 -6.74 -5.97
N ASN A 34 12.62 -6.38 -4.92
CA ASN A 34 12.68 -5.08 -4.30
C ASN A 34 13.39 -5.15 -2.95
N GLN A 35 14.37 -4.26 -2.73
CA GLN A 35 15.03 -4.08 -1.44
C GLN A 35 14.10 -3.40 -0.42
N THR A 36 13.26 -2.49 -0.91
CA THR A 36 12.28 -1.72 -0.13
C THR A 36 10.92 -1.82 -0.80
N ILE A 37 9.89 -2.10 -0.02
CA ILE A 37 8.49 -2.11 -0.44
C ILE A 37 7.80 -0.97 0.28
N VAL A 38 7.14 -0.09 -0.47
CA VAL A 38 6.35 1.01 0.09
C VAL A 38 4.87 0.72 -0.13
N VAL A 39 4.09 0.78 0.94
CA VAL A 39 2.63 0.61 0.89
C VAL A 39 1.92 1.77 1.56
N GLU A 40 0.79 2.19 1.00
CA GLU A 40 -0.12 3.12 1.69
C GLU A 40 -0.79 2.39 2.86
N ASP A 41 -0.85 3.04 4.03
CA ASP A 41 -1.69 2.60 5.14
C ASP A 41 -3.16 2.82 4.79
N LEU A 42 -3.73 1.86 4.07
CA LEU A 42 -5.15 1.81 3.81
C LEU A 42 -5.87 1.57 5.13
N ALA A 43 -6.70 2.52 5.55
CA ALA A 43 -7.63 2.32 6.67
C ALA A 43 -8.75 1.33 6.28
N VAL A 44 -8.39 0.06 6.05
CA VAL A 44 -9.28 -1.02 5.57
C VAL A 44 -10.51 -1.13 6.46
N LYS A 45 -10.33 -1.00 7.78
CA LYS A 45 -11.43 -0.97 8.77
C LYS A 45 -12.47 0.12 8.50
N ASN A 46 -12.05 1.28 8.01
CA ASN A 46 -12.96 2.38 7.66
C ASN A 46 -13.57 2.19 6.27
N MET A 47 -12.87 1.56 5.33
CA MET A 47 -13.39 1.31 3.99
C MET A 47 -14.48 0.23 3.98
N VAL A 48 -14.35 -0.78 4.84
CA VAL A 48 -15.35 -1.87 5.01
C VAL A 48 -16.65 -1.36 5.65
N LYS A 49 -16.67 -0.17 6.28
CA LYS A 49 -17.91 0.45 6.79
C LYS A 49 -18.84 0.90 5.66
N ASN A 50 -18.33 1.10 4.46
CA ASN A 50 -19.17 1.38 3.29
C ASN A 50 -19.77 0.07 2.78
N HIS A 51 -21.02 -0.22 3.14
CA HIS A 51 -21.71 -1.46 2.78
C HIS A 51 -21.74 -1.77 1.27
N LYS A 52 -21.64 -0.75 0.39
CA LYS A 52 -21.58 -0.95 -1.07
C LYS A 52 -20.24 -1.56 -1.52
N LEU A 53 -19.16 -1.26 -0.81
CA LEU A 53 -17.80 -1.68 -1.16
C LEU A 53 -17.24 -2.75 -0.20
N ALA A 54 -17.89 -2.94 0.95
CA ALA A 54 -17.45 -3.84 2.02
C ALA A 54 -17.14 -5.26 1.53
N ARG A 55 -18.01 -5.81 0.67
CA ARG A 55 -17.82 -7.15 0.11
C ARG A 55 -16.60 -7.22 -0.80
N ALA A 56 -16.48 -6.30 -1.76
CA ALA A 56 -15.34 -6.26 -2.68
C ALA A 56 -14.00 -6.06 -1.95
N ILE A 57 -13.97 -5.19 -0.93
CA ILE A 57 -12.78 -4.95 -0.10
C ILE A 57 -12.43 -6.20 0.73
N SER A 58 -13.44 -6.86 1.30
CA SER A 58 -13.22 -8.09 2.08
C SER A 58 -12.77 -9.25 1.19
N ASP A 59 -13.29 -9.35 -0.02
CA ASP A 59 -12.89 -10.35 -1.02
C ASP A 59 -11.45 -10.13 -1.51
N ALA A 60 -11.02 -8.86 -1.63
CA ALA A 60 -9.66 -8.50 -2.03
C ALA A 60 -8.59 -8.76 -0.95
N ASN A 61 -9.00 -9.07 0.28
CA ASN A 61 -8.12 -9.56 1.36
C ASN A 61 -6.93 -8.66 1.69
N TRP A 62 -7.06 -7.34 1.53
CA TRP A 62 -5.96 -6.37 1.67
C TRP A 62 -5.28 -6.37 3.04
N GLY A 63 -6.05 -6.57 4.12
CA GLY A 63 -5.47 -6.64 5.46
C GLY A 63 -4.53 -7.84 5.64
N GLU A 64 -4.89 -9.00 5.08
CA GLU A 64 -4.06 -10.20 5.10
C GLU A 64 -2.88 -10.08 4.15
N LEU A 65 -3.04 -9.42 3.00
CA LEU A 65 -1.95 -9.10 2.08
C LEU A 65 -0.84 -8.30 2.77
N VAL A 66 -1.23 -7.21 3.45
CA VAL A 66 -0.27 -6.37 4.20
C VAL A 66 0.37 -7.17 5.34
N ARG A 67 -0.41 -7.96 6.09
CA ARG A 67 0.12 -8.84 7.14
C ARG A 67 1.15 -9.83 6.60
N GLN A 68 0.90 -10.41 5.43
CA GLN A 68 1.84 -11.34 4.79
C GLN A 68 3.10 -10.66 4.29
N LEU A 69 2.99 -9.43 3.76
CA LEU A 69 4.15 -8.63 3.38
C LEU A 69 5.01 -8.28 4.59
N GLU A 70 4.42 -7.92 5.73
CA GLU A 70 5.16 -7.59 6.96
C GLU A 70 6.08 -8.73 7.41
N TYR A 71 5.53 -9.92 7.68
CA TYR A 71 6.36 -11.00 8.19
C TYR A 71 7.31 -11.57 7.14
N LYS A 72 6.95 -11.53 5.84
CA LYS A 72 7.85 -12.01 4.77
C LYS A 72 8.98 -11.03 4.52
N ALA A 73 8.71 -9.71 4.57
CA ALA A 73 9.76 -8.72 4.47
C ALA A 73 10.80 -8.90 5.59
N GLU A 74 10.33 -9.12 6.83
CA GLU A 74 11.20 -9.46 7.97
C GLU A 74 12.04 -10.73 7.72
N TRP A 75 11.42 -11.81 7.24
CA TRP A 75 12.13 -13.07 6.96
C TRP A 75 13.23 -12.94 5.90
N TYR A 76 13.03 -12.09 4.90
CA TYR A 76 13.99 -11.90 3.81
C TYR A 76 14.91 -10.69 4.01
N GLY A 77 14.89 -10.06 5.19
CA GLY A 77 15.70 -8.87 5.48
C GLY A 77 15.39 -7.69 4.54
N ARG A 78 14.11 -7.50 4.20
CA ARG A 78 13.60 -6.42 3.36
C ARG A 78 12.92 -5.35 4.20
N GLU A 79 12.97 -4.13 3.74
CA GLU A 79 12.28 -3.03 4.38
C GLU A 79 10.85 -2.90 3.83
N LEU A 80 9.85 -2.86 4.73
CA LEU A 80 8.48 -2.52 4.40
C LEU A 80 8.13 -1.17 5.04
N ILE A 81 7.95 -0.14 4.22
CA ILE A 81 7.59 1.21 4.66
C ILE A 81 6.10 1.41 4.48
N LYS A 82 5.41 1.73 5.58
CA LYS A 82 4.01 2.13 5.56
C LYS A 82 3.93 3.65 5.61
N ILE A 83 3.37 4.26 4.58
CA ILE A 83 3.13 5.71 4.54
C ILE A 83 1.67 6.01 4.86
N ASP A 84 1.43 7.09 5.61
CA ASP A 84 0.07 7.55 5.86
C ASP A 84 -0.58 8.02 4.54
N ARG A 85 -1.88 7.75 4.38
CA ARG A 85 -2.69 8.19 3.23
C ARG A 85 -2.58 9.69 2.95
N TYR A 86 -2.31 10.50 3.97
CA TYR A 86 -2.24 11.95 3.92
C TYR A 86 -0.83 12.50 4.19
N PHE A 87 0.21 11.68 4.02
CA PHE A 87 1.58 12.02 4.42
C PHE A 87 2.27 13.06 3.50
N PRO A 88 3.05 14.03 4.05
CA PRO A 88 2.98 14.62 5.39
C PRO A 88 2.08 15.87 5.42
N SER A 89 1.11 15.87 6.32
CA SER A 89 0.00 16.83 6.44
C SER A 89 0.35 18.27 6.86
N SER A 90 1.62 18.69 6.80
CA SER A 90 2.03 20.05 7.19
C SER A 90 2.82 20.81 6.12
N SER A 91 3.68 20.15 5.34
CA SER A 91 4.41 20.77 4.21
C SER A 91 3.79 20.44 2.85
N PHE A 92 3.13 19.29 2.76
CA PHE A 92 2.36 18.86 1.61
C PHE A 92 0.89 19.08 1.97
N ARG A 93 0.22 20.08 1.38
CA ARG A 93 -1.25 20.28 1.53
C ARG A 93 -1.90 18.90 1.44
N GLY A 94 -2.59 18.45 2.52
CA GLY A 94 -3.03 17.08 2.82
C GLY A 94 -3.91 16.40 1.76
N ALA A 95 -3.38 16.30 0.55
CA ALA A 95 -4.03 15.84 -0.65
C ALA A 95 -3.62 14.40 -0.89
N ALA A 96 -4.62 13.58 -1.21
CA ALA A 96 -4.41 12.20 -1.60
C ALA A 96 -3.39 12.12 -2.74
N LEU A 97 -2.47 11.16 -2.65
CA LEU A 97 -1.39 10.94 -3.63
C LEU A 97 -1.93 10.67 -5.05
N THR A 98 -3.21 10.27 -5.17
CA THR A 98 -3.93 10.11 -6.44
C THR A 98 -4.24 11.43 -7.16
N LYS A 99 -4.31 12.55 -6.45
CA LYS A 99 -4.65 13.88 -6.99
C LYS A 99 -3.43 14.74 -7.30
N ARG A 100 -2.24 14.29 -6.89
CA ARG A 100 -0.98 14.99 -7.11
C ARG A 100 -0.37 14.51 -8.42
N CYS A 101 0.01 15.43 -9.29
CA CYS A 101 0.83 15.12 -10.45
C CYS A 101 2.22 14.66 -10.00
N SER A 102 2.65 13.47 -10.42
CA SER A 102 3.98 12.95 -10.12
C SER A 102 5.12 13.67 -10.83
N ASN A 103 4.81 14.44 -11.89
CA ASN A 103 5.79 15.18 -12.68
C ASN A 103 6.09 16.56 -12.09
N CYS A 104 5.06 17.36 -11.77
CA CYS A 104 5.23 18.74 -11.30
C CYS A 104 4.76 19.00 -9.87
N GLY A 105 4.08 18.04 -9.23
CA GLY A 105 3.55 18.20 -7.87
C GLY A 105 2.21 18.94 -7.77
N HIS A 106 1.63 19.40 -8.89
CA HIS A 106 0.30 20.03 -8.92
C HIS A 106 -0.75 19.15 -8.26
N VAL A 107 -1.63 19.74 -7.44
CA VAL A 107 -2.73 19.02 -6.79
C VAL A 107 -4.05 19.44 -7.44
N VAL A 108 -4.71 18.48 -8.09
CA VAL A 108 -6.05 18.66 -8.63
C VAL A 108 -7.07 18.68 -7.49
N GLU A 109 -7.93 19.69 -7.43
CA GLU A 109 -8.93 19.83 -6.35
C GLU A 109 -9.95 18.67 -6.36
N LYS A 110 -10.51 18.40 -7.54
CA LYS A 110 -11.56 17.39 -7.75
C LYS A 110 -11.12 16.37 -8.79
N LEU A 111 -10.89 15.14 -8.33
CA LEU A 111 -10.62 13.98 -9.18
C LEU A 111 -11.56 12.81 -8.79
N PRO A 112 -12.81 12.81 -9.29
CA PRO A 112 -13.81 11.76 -9.03
C PRO A 112 -13.30 10.34 -9.32
N LEU A 113 -13.67 9.33 -8.52
CA LEU A 113 -13.12 7.96 -8.61
C LEU A 113 -13.22 7.28 -9.98
N ASN A 114 -14.20 7.67 -10.80
CA ASN A 114 -14.42 7.13 -12.14
C ASN A 114 -13.40 7.62 -13.19
N ILE A 115 -12.61 8.67 -12.90
CA ILE A 115 -11.62 9.20 -13.84
C ILE A 115 -10.32 8.39 -13.74
N ARG A 116 -10.10 7.44 -14.65
CA ARG A 116 -8.90 6.59 -14.59
C ARG A 116 -7.66 7.24 -15.19
N GLU A 117 -7.86 8.07 -16.21
CA GLU A 117 -6.82 8.81 -16.90
C GLU A 117 -7.11 10.31 -16.85
N TRP A 118 -6.07 11.13 -16.72
CA TRP A 118 -6.21 12.59 -16.66
C TRP A 118 -4.92 13.28 -17.10
N ASP A 119 -5.05 14.49 -17.63
CA ASP A 119 -3.92 15.35 -17.96
C ASP A 119 -3.72 16.41 -16.89
N CYS A 120 -2.46 16.66 -16.51
CA CYS A 120 -2.14 17.68 -15.54
C CYS A 120 -2.46 19.08 -16.10
N PRO A 121 -3.30 19.89 -15.42
CA PRO A 121 -3.64 21.23 -15.91
C PRO A 121 -2.48 22.22 -15.81
N GLU A 122 -1.45 21.91 -15.00
CA GLU A 122 -0.28 22.79 -14.82
C GLU A 122 0.85 22.48 -15.80
N CYS A 123 1.21 21.21 -15.98
CA CYS A 123 2.35 20.82 -16.83
C CYS A 123 1.99 19.98 -18.06
N GLY A 124 0.72 19.65 -18.27
CA GLY A 124 0.24 18.91 -19.44
C GLY A 124 0.61 17.42 -19.49
N SER A 125 1.17 16.85 -18.41
CA SER A 125 1.54 15.43 -18.39
C SER A 125 0.31 14.54 -18.30
N HIS A 126 0.27 13.50 -19.13
CA HIS A 126 -0.77 12.47 -19.10
C HIS A 126 -0.52 11.44 -17.99
N HIS A 127 -1.56 11.04 -17.28
CA HIS A 127 -1.47 10.12 -16.15
C HIS A 127 -2.56 9.06 -16.16
N ASP A 128 -2.16 7.79 -16.01
CA ASP A 128 -3.02 6.80 -15.34
C ASP A 128 -2.99 7.06 -13.83
N ARG A 129 -4.16 7.04 -13.20
CA ARG A 129 -4.34 7.37 -11.78
C ARG A 129 -3.52 6.47 -10.86
N ASP A 130 -3.49 5.16 -11.10
CA ASP A 130 -2.86 4.21 -10.18
C ASP A 130 -1.35 4.21 -10.38
N ILE A 131 -0.85 4.37 -11.62
CA ILE A 131 0.58 4.54 -11.91
C ILE A 131 1.08 5.84 -11.27
N ASN A 132 0.38 6.95 -11.47
CA ASN A 132 0.73 8.24 -10.86
C ASN A 132 0.73 8.16 -9.32
N ALA A 133 -0.29 7.53 -8.73
CA ALA A 133 -0.33 7.31 -7.30
C ALA A 133 0.85 6.44 -6.82
N THR A 134 1.22 5.39 -7.55
CA THR A 134 2.35 4.51 -7.22
C THR A 134 3.67 5.27 -7.21
N ILE A 135 3.92 6.15 -8.19
CA ILE A 135 5.12 6.99 -8.24
C ILE A 135 5.17 7.93 -7.02
N ASN A 136 4.04 8.55 -6.68
CA ASN A 136 3.94 9.43 -5.52
C ASN A 136 4.14 8.67 -4.20
N ILE A 137 3.60 7.45 -4.07
CA ILE A 137 3.80 6.57 -2.92
C ILE A 137 5.28 6.22 -2.77
N LEU A 138 5.95 5.82 -3.86
CA LEU A 138 7.37 5.50 -3.84
C LEU A 138 8.20 6.70 -3.41
N ALA A 139 7.96 7.88 -4.00
CA ALA A 139 8.65 9.11 -3.63
C ALA A 139 8.46 9.46 -2.14
N ALA A 140 7.24 9.32 -1.62
CA ALA A 140 6.95 9.54 -0.21
C ALA A 140 7.66 8.51 0.69
N GLY A 141 7.68 7.23 0.32
CA GLY A 141 8.38 6.19 1.08
C GLY A 141 9.89 6.40 1.13
N LEU A 142 10.50 6.79 0.01
CA LEU A 142 11.92 7.13 -0.05
C LEU A 142 12.24 8.35 0.82
N ALA A 143 11.39 9.39 0.79
CA ALA A 143 11.54 10.55 1.66
C ALA A 143 11.47 10.17 3.16
N VAL A 144 10.59 9.24 3.54
CA VAL A 144 10.53 8.71 4.91
C VAL A 144 11.79 7.95 5.28
N SER A 145 12.29 7.09 4.40
CA SER A 145 13.51 6.30 4.62
C SER A 145 14.74 7.19 4.83
N VAL A 146 14.89 8.24 4.01
CA VAL A 146 16.04 9.16 4.07
C VAL A 146 15.91 10.16 5.24
N CYS A 147 14.72 10.69 5.51
CA CYS A 147 14.53 11.77 6.50
C CYS A 147 14.16 11.28 7.91
N GLY A 148 13.97 9.97 8.13
CA GLY A 148 13.60 9.41 9.44
C GLY A 148 12.25 9.93 9.99
N ALA A 149 11.38 10.44 9.12
CA ALA A 149 10.13 11.06 9.53
C ALA A 149 9.14 10.01 10.06
N THR A 150 9.08 9.90 11.40
CA THR A 150 8.21 9.09 12.25
C THR A 150 7.11 8.27 11.55
N VAL A 151 7.46 7.04 11.18
CA VAL A 151 6.49 5.95 11.03
C VAL A 151 6.03 5.59 12.44
N ARG A 152 4.72 5.48 12.68
CA ARG A 152 4.19 4.91 13.92
C ARG A 152 4.89 3.56 14.15
N PRO A 153 5.59 3.35 15.27
CA PRO A 153 6.26 2.08 15.50
C PRO A 153 5.20 0.99 15.50
N SER A 154 5.33 0.02 14.59
CA SER A 154 4.68 -1.28 14.76
C SER A 154 5.13 -1.80 16.12
N GLY A 155 4.17 -2.08 16.99
CA GLY A 155 4.44 -2.41 18.39
C GLY A 155 5.44 -3.54 18.54
N SER A 156 6.71 -3.20 18.73
CA SER A 156 7.71 -4.12 19.23
C SER A 156 7.34 -4.37 20.69
N LYS A 157 6.85 -5.57 20.98
CA LYS A 157 6.83 -6.06 22.35
C LYS A 157 8.29 -6.13 22.79
N SER A 158 8.74 -5.12 23.52
CA SER A 158 9.98 -5.16 24.28
C SER A 158 9.93 -6.40 25.18
N ARG A 159 10.71 -7.43 24.85
CA ARG A 159 11.01 -8.49 25.79
C ARG A 159 11.86 -7.87 26.88
N LEU A 160 11.30 -7.81 28.09
CA LEU A 160 12.04 -7.62 29.32
C LEU A 160 13.17 -8.66 29.34
N CYS A 161 14.41 -8.21 29.23
CA CYS A 161 15.56 -8.98 29.67
C CYS A 161 15.67 -8.72 31.17
N GLY A 162 15.25 -9.71 31.97
CA GLY A 162 15.51 -9.72 33.40
C GLY A 162 16.98 -10.04 33.64
N CYS A 163 17.64 -9.16 34.38
CA CYS A 163 18.77 -9.51 35.24
C CYS A 163 18.32 -9.29 36.69
#